data_AF-A0A3Q0EA08-F1
#
_entry.id   AF-A0A3Q0EA08-F1
#
_cell.length_a   1.000
_cell.length_b   1.000
_cell.length_c   1.000
_cell.angle_alpha   90.00
_cell.angle_beta   90.00
_cell.angle_gamma   90.00
#
_symmetry.space_group_name_H-M   'P 1'
#
loop_
_entity.id
_entity.type
_entity.pdbx_description
1 polymer ?
#
loop_
_entity_poly.entity_id
_entity_poly.type
_entity_poly.pdbx_seq_one_letter_code
_entity_poly.pdbx_strand_id
1 'polypeptide(L)'
;MSVVGIDLGFQSCYVAVASASGIETIAHEYSDHCTPACISFGPKNRSIEAAAKSQVISNAKNTVQEFKRFHDRAFSDPFVEAEKSDLAYDIVQLPTGLTGIKVTYMEEE
;
A
#
# COMPACT_ATOMS: atom_id res chain seq x y z
N MET A 1 29.20 -3.38 1.75
CA MET A 1 27.88 -3.08 1.13
C MET A 1 26.85 -3.52 2.14
N SER A 2 25.95 -2.62 2.56
CA SER A 2 24.92 -2.95 3.56
C SER A 2 23.79 -3.73 2.91
N VAL A 3 23.21 -4.70 3.63
CA VAL A 3 22.05 -5.48 3.17
C VAL A 3 20.81 -4.94 3.88
N VAL A 4 19.74 -4.69 3.12
CA VAL A 4 18.47 -4.18 3.65
C VAL A 4 17.41 -5.29 3.57
N GLY A 5 16.81 -5.60 4.71
CA GLY A 5 15.61 -6.42 4.81
C GLY A 5 14.36 -5.54 4.83
N ILE A 6 13.37 -5.89 4.02
CA ILE A 6 12.09 -5.18 3.95
C ILE A 6 11.00 -6.21 4.20
N ASP A 7 10.30 -6.06 5.33
CA ASP A 7 9.04 -6.77 5.57
C ASP A 7 7.91 -5.93 4.99
N LEU A 8 7.29 -6.43 3.91
CA LEU A 8 6.14 -5.81 3.27
C LEU A 8 4.88 -6.48 3.80
N GLY A 9 4.34 -6.06 4.93
CA GLY A 9 3.05 -6.55 5.42
C GLY A 9 1.87 -5.97 4.66
N PHE A 10 0.66 -6.53 4.88
CA PHE A 10 -0.55 -6.00 4.23
C PHE A 10 -1.05 -4.69 4.89
N GLN A 11 -0.74 -4.49 6.17
CA GLN A 11 -1.15 -3.32 6.96
C GLN A 11 0.05 -2.45 7.36
N SER A 12 1.17 -3.08 7.70
CA SER A 12 2.37 -2.41 8.19
C SER A 12 3.62 -3.03 7.56
N CYS A 13 4.65 -2.22 7.38
CA CYS A 13 5.96 -2.58 6.88
C CYS A 13 7.04 -2.24 7.89
N TYR A 14 8.15 -2.98 7.82
CA TYR A 14 9.33 -2.76 8.65
C TYR A 14 10.59 -2.84 7.78
N VAL A 15 11.60 -2.05 8.13
CA VAL A 15 12.89 -2.03 7.44
C VAL A 15 13.99 -2.33 8.45
N ALA A 16 14.91 -3.22 8.08
CA ALA A 16 16.09 -3.54 8.87
C ALA A 16 17.35 -3.52 8.01
N VAL A 17 18.49 -3.17 8.60
CA VAL A 17 19.80 -3.18 7.95
C VAL A 17 20.74 -4.11 8.69
N ALA A 18 21.48 -4.93 7.95
CA ALA A 18 22.61 -5.68 8.49
C ALA A 18 23.85 -4.76 8.51
N SER A 19 24.36 -4.48 9.71
CA SER A 19 25.55 -3.68 9.98
C SER A 19 26.65 -4.55 10.60
N ALA A 20 27.82 -3.96 10.86
CA ALA A 20 28.92 -4.69 11.52
C ALA A 20 28.60 -5.08 12.98
N SER A 21 27.68 -4.35 13.63
CA SER A 21 27.23 -4.57 15.01
C SER A 21 26.06 -5.55 15.13
N GLY A 22 25.39 -5.92 14.02
CA GLY A 22 24.24 -6.82 14.04
C GLY A 22 23.16 -6.41 13.04
N ILE A 23 21.89 -6.59 13.41
CA ILE A 23 20.73 -6.19 12.63
C ILE A 23 20.01 -5.09 13.38
N GLU A 24 19.77 -3.96 12.72
CA GLU A 24 19.12 -2.79 13.30
C GLU A 24 17.85 -2.44 12.51
N THR A 25 16.74 -2.19 13.21
CA THR A 25 15.50 -1.70 12.59
C THR A 25 15.60 -0.20 12.35
N ILE A 26 15.21 0.23 11.15
CA ILE A 26 15.27 1.63 10.73
C ILE A 26 13.95 2.30 11.10
N ALA A 27 14.02 3.52 11.65
CA ALA A 27 12.86 4.36 11.88
C ALA A 27 12.61 5.27 10.67
N HIS A 28 11.34 5.57 10.37
CA HIS A 28 10.95 6.52 9.34
C HIS A 28 10.97 7.97 9.88
N GLU A 29 10.55 8.97 9.09
CA GLU A 29 10.68 10.39 9.46
C GLU A 29 9.99 10.80 10.77
N TYR A 30 9.05 10.00 11.27
CA TYR A 30 8.36 10.24 12.54
C TYR A 30 8.97 9.48 13.73
N SER A 31 10.17 8.92 13.57
CA SER A 31 10.88 8.13 14.59
C SER A 31 10.15 6.86 15.05
N ASP A 32 9.20 6.38 14.27
CA ASP A 32 8.55 5.08 14.47
C ASP A 32 9.17 4.05 13.49
N HIS A 33 9.17 2.78 13.90
CA HIS A 33 9.67 1.66 13.12
C HIS A 33 8.56 0.97 12.31
N CYS A 34 7.30 1.22 12.66
CA CYS A 34 6.13 0.66 12.00
C CYS A 34 5.62 1.60 10.91
N THR A 35 5.82 1.23 9.65
CA THR A 35 5.39 2.05 8.51
C THR A 35 4.05 1.55 7.97
N PRO A 36 2.95 2.33 7.98
CA PRO A 36 1.69 1.88 7.40
C PRO A 36 1.80 1.59 5.90
N ALA A 37 1.31 0.43 5.46
CA ALA A 37 1.22 0.04 4.06
C ALA A 37 0.02 0.73 3.37
N CYS A 38 0.10 2.05 3.23
CA CYS A 38 -1.00 2.88 2.73
C CYS A 38 -0.47 3.97 1.80
N ILE A 39 -1.21 4.23 0.71
CA ILE A 39 -0.87 5.23 -0.31
C ILE A 39 -2.12 6.05 -0.60
N SER A 40 -2.04 7.38 -0.48
CA SER A 40 -3.12 8.29 -0.86
C SER A 40 -2.70 9.09 -2.09
N PHE A 41 -3.54 9.10 -3.11
CA PHE A 41 -3.35 9.84 -4.35
C PHE A 41 -4.09 11.18 -4.25
N GLY A 42 -3.33 12.26 -4.21
CA GLY A 42 -3.85 13.62 -4.34
C GLY A 42 -3.74 14.12 -5.79
N PRO A 43 -4.20 15.34 -6.08
CA PRO A 43 -4.24 15.85 -7.46
C PRO A 43 -2.85 16.02 -8.09
N LYS A 44 -1.81 16.31 -7.29
CA LYS A 44 -0.46 16.61 -7.77
C LYS A 44 0.64 15.76 -7.15
N ASN A 45 0.35 15.03 -6.07
CA ASN A 45 1.34 14.24 -5.36
C ASN A 45 0.68 13.00 -4.75
N ARG A 46 1.53 12.08 -4.30
CA ARG A 46 1.11 10.92 -3.52
C ARG A 46 1.66 11.09 -2.12
N SER A 47 0.81 10.84 -1.13
CA SER A 47 1.22 10.66 0.26
C SER A 47 1.37 9.18 0.54
N ILE A 48 2.31 8.81 1.41
CA ILE A 48 2.58 7.43 1.82
C ILE A 48 2.56 7.39 3.35
N GLU A 49 2.47 6.19 3.94
CA GLU A 49 2.67 5.95 5.37
C GLU A 49 1.58 6.61 6.25
N ALA A 50 1.99 7.23 7.37
CA ALA A 50 1.11 7.92 8.30
C ALA A 50 0.32 9.06 7.62
N ALA A 51 0.96 9.79 6.70
CA ALA A 51 0.31 10.87 5.96
C ALA A 51 -0.83 10.35 5.08
N ALA A 52 -0.63 9.24 4.36
CA ALA A 52 -1.70 8.57 3.62
C ALA A 52 -2.79 8.03 4.54
N LYS A 53 -2.41 7.38 5.64
CA LYS A 53 -3.36 6.78 6.58
C LYS A 53 -4.31 7.80 7.21
N SER A 54 -3.84 9.04 7.43
CA SER A 54 -4.69 10.14 7.91
C SER A 54 -5.83 10.52 6.95
N GLN A 55 -5.73 10.13 5.67
CA GLN A 55 -6.66 10.51 4.61
C GLN A 55 -7.64 9.40 4.23
N VAL A 56 -7.62 8.25 4.91
CA VAL A 56 -8.50 7.10 4.61
C VAL A 56 -9.98 7.47 4.62
N ILE A 57 -10.39 8.45 5.45
CA ILE A 57 -11.78 8.91 5.50
C ILE A 57 -12.02 10.07 4.51
N SER A 58 -11.12 11.06 4.45
CA SER A 58 -11.31 12.28 3.66
C SER A 58 -11.06 12.10 2.16
N ASN A 59 -10.24 11.13 1.77
CA ASN A 59 -9.87 10.81 0.38
C ASN A 59 -10.03 9.30 0.11
N ALA A 60 -11.11 8.70 0.64
CA ALA A 60 -11.28 7.25 0.72
C ALA A 60 -11.13 6.51 -0.63
N LYS A 61 -11.72 7.04 -1.70
CA LYS A 61 -11.67 6.43 -3.04
C LYS A 61 -10.27 6.40 -3.65
N ASN A 62 -9.40 7.31 -3.24
CA ASN A 62 -8.03 7.43 -3.73
C ASN A 62 -6.99 7.08 -2.65
N THR A 63 -7.42 6.46 -1.55
CA THR A 63 -6.52 6.00 -0.49
C THR A 63 -6.53 4.49 -0.46
N VAL A 64 -5.42 3.90 -0.88
CA VAL A 64 -5.26 2.48 -1.11
C VAL A 64 -4.53 1.84 0.08
N GLN A 65 -5.16 0.84 0.68
CA GLN A 65 -4.66 0.05 1.81
C GLN A 65 -4.99 -1.43 1.58
N GLU A 66 -4.30 -2.35 2.26
CA GLU A 66 -4.53 -3.82 2.17
C GLU A 66 -4.30 -4.45 0.79
N PHE A 67 -3.75 -3.70 -0.16
CA PHE A 67 -3.54 -4.12 -1.55
C PHE A 67 -2.60 -5.32 -1.72
N LYS A 68 -1.80 -5.69 -0.71
CA LYS A 68 -0.93 -6.87 -0.77
C LYS A 68 -1.71 -8.14 -1.10
N ARG A 69 -2.96 -8.24 -0.63
CA ARG A 69 -3.82 -9.42 -0.81
C ARG A 69 -4.18 -9.71 -2.27
N PHE A 70 -4.08 -8.73 -3.15
CA PHE A 70 -4.42 -8.85 -4.58
C PHE A 70 -3.23 -9.22 -5.47
N HIS A 71 -2.03 -9.42 -4.91
CA HIS A 71 -0.86 -9.81 -5.71
C HIS A 71 -1.12 -11.13 -6.45
N ASP A 72 -0.95 -11.10 -7.76
CA ASP A 72 -1.11 -12.23 -8.67
C ASP A 72 -2.50 -12.89 -8.63
N ARG A 73 -3.53 -12.15 -8.20
CA ARG A 73 -4.91 -12.63 -8.23
C ARG A 73 -5.63 -12.19 -9.50
N ALA A 74 -6.37 -13.14 -10.09
CA ALA A 74 -7.32 -12.84 -11.14
C ALA A 74 -8.49 -12.02 -10.58
N PHE A 75 -9.03 -11.10 -11.38
CA PHE A 75 -10.19 -10.31 -10.97
C PHE A 75 -11.42 -11.17 -10.66
N SER A 76 -11.55 -12.32 -11.32
CA SER A 76 -12.62 -13.30 -11.12
C SER A 76 -12.40 -14.25 -9.93
N ASP A 77 -11.32 -14.09 -9.16
CA ASP A 77 -11.06 -14.91 -7.97
C ASP A 77 -12.18 -14.66 -6.92
N PRO A 78 -12.84 -15.70 -6.39
CA PRO A 78 -13.86 -15.55 -5.35
C PRO A 78 -13.37 -14.75 -4.13
N PHE A 79 -12.08 -14.82 -3.82
CA PHE A 79 -11.47 -14.00 -2.77
C PHE A 79 -11.55 -12.51 -3.11
N VAL A 80 -11.24 -12.13 -4.36
CA VAL A 80 -11.29 -10.73 -4.82
C VAL A 80 -12.73 -10.23 -4.82
N GLU A 81 -13.68 -11.05 -5.28
CA GLU A 81 -15.11 -10.70 -5.24
C GLU A 81 -15.64 -10.49 -3.82
N ALA A 82 -15.19 -11.29 -2.85
CA ALA A 82 -15.57 -11.13 -1.45
C ALA A 82 -15.02 -9.84 -0.83
N GLU A 83 -13.78 -9.46 -1.14
CA GLU A 83 -13.18 -8.24 -0.56
C GLU A 83 -13.79 -6.96 -1.16
N LYS A 84 -14.41 -6.99 -2.35
CA LYS A 84 -14.97 -5.79 -3.02
C LYS A 84 -15.93 -4.98 -2.14
N SER A 85 -16.73 -5.62 -1.29
CA SER A 85 -17.69 -4.92 -0.43
C SER A 85 -17.04 -4.13 0.69
N ASP A 86 -15.82 -4.49 1.06
CA ASP A 86 -15.14 -3.99 2.26
C ASP A 86 -14.12 -2.89 1.91
N LEU A 87 -13.83 -2.71 0.62
CA LEU A 87 -12.92 -1.68 0.13
C LEU A 87 -13.63 -0.33 -0.06
N ALA A 88 -12.94 0.73 0.33
CA ALA A 88 -13.40 2.11 0.09
C ALA A 88 -13.02 2.65 -1.30
N TYR A 89 -12.17 1.93 -2.02
CA TYR A 89 -11.65 2.27 -3.34
C TYR A 89 -12.07 1.22 -4.38
N ASP A 90 -12.03 1.61 -5.65
CA ASP A 90 -12.50 0.76 -6.74
C ASP A 90 -11.39 -0.19 -7.21
N ILE A 91 -11.76 -1.46 -7.42
CA ILE A 91 -10.90 -2.45 -8.08
C ILE A 91 -11.49 -2.81 -9.45
N VAL A 92 -10.61 -3.05 -10.42
CA VAL A 92 -10.97 -3.28 -11.82
C VAL A 92 -10.23 -4.47 -12.41
N GLN A 93 -10.78 -5.06 -13.48
CA GLN A 93 -10.07 -6.07 -14.24
C GLN A 93 -9.07 -5.41 -15.20
N LEU A 94 -7.80 -5.76 -15.08
CA LEU A 94 -6.78 -5.34 -16.04
C LEU A 94 -6.91 -6.12 -17.35
N PRO A 95 -6.34 -5.64 -18.47
CA PRO A 95 -6.31 -6.39 -19.74
C PRO A 95 -5.67 -7.78 -19.64
N THR A 96 -4.81 -7.99 -18.64
CA THR A 96 -4.19 -9.27 -18.32
C THR A 96 -5.13 -10.25 -17.61
N GLY A 97 -6.32 -9.81 -17.19
CA GLY A 97 -7.26 -10.55 -16.35
C GLY A 97 -6.99 -10.46 -14.84
N LEU A 98 -5.88 -9.83 -14.45
CA LEU A 98 -5.52 -9.62 -13.04
C LEU A 98 -6.32 -8.48 -12.41
N THR A 99 -6.36 -8.46 -11.07
CA THR A 99 -6.96 -7.38 -10.30
C THR A 99 -6.08 -6.13 -10.32
N GLY A 100 -6.65 -5.02 -10.77
CA GLY A 100 -6.08 -3.67 -10.68
C GLY A 100 -6.85 -2.81 -9.69
N ILE A 101 -6.26 -1.68 -9.30
CA ILE A 101 -6.85 -0.69 -8.42
C ILE A 101 -7.01 0.60 -9.20
N LYS A 102 -8.21 1.17 -9.21
CA LYS A 102 -8.54 2.41 -9.91
C LYS A 102 -8.48 3.58 -8.95
N VAL A 103 -7.76 4.63 -9.33
CA VAL A 103 -7.61 5.88 -8.55
C VAL A 103 -7.55 7.07 -9.50
N THR A 104 -7.98 8.24 -9.04
CA THR A 104 -7.77 9.48 -9.78
C THR A 104 -6.44 10.11 -9.37
N TYR A 105 -5.56 10.36 -10.34
CA TYR A 105 -4.26 10.96 -10.11
C TYR A 105 -3.83 11.83 -11.29
N MET A 106 -3.32 13.04 -11.04
CA MET A 106 -2.86 13.95 -12.09
C MET A 106 -3.91 14.25 -13.18
N GLU A 107 -5.18 14.39 -12.78
CA GLU A 107 -6.33 14.62 -13.67
C GLU A 107 -6.65 13.42 -14.60
N GLU A 108 -6.04 12.27 -14.35
CA GLU A 108 -6.28 11.01 -15.06
C GLU A 108 -6.87 9.95 -14.11
N GLU A 109 -7.57 8.96 -14.68
CA GLU A 109 -8.11 7.78 -13.98
C GLU A 109 -7.29 6.51 -14.26
#